data_AF-A0A1C6AQS5-F1
#
_entry.id   AF-A0A1C6AQS5-F1
#
_cell.length_a   1.000
_cell.length_b   1.000
_cell.length_c   1.000
_cell.angle_alpha   90.00
_cell.angle_beta   90.00
_cell.angle_gamma   90.00
#
_symmetry.space_group_name_H-M   'P 1'
#
loop_
_entity.id
_entity.type
_entity.pdbx_description
1 polymer ?
#
loop_
_entity_poly.entity_id
_entity_poly.type
_entity_poly.pdbx_seq_one_letter_code
_entity_poly.pdbx_strand_id
1 'polypeptide(L)'
;MDFKYPNSKKLYLVVEISQLLSKYNCTFSEAESILSLSLSEIRQQRENLEYDTTLDYINGNKTKSADNEEIQPLQHIESYC
;
A
#
# COMPACT_ATOMS: atom_id res chain seq x y z
N MET A 1 19.81 9.38 -15.25
CA MET A 1 18.91 9.30 -16.41
C MET A 1 17.60 9.95 -16.00
N ASP A 2 17.32 11.14 -16.53
CA ASP A 2 16.10 11.88 -16.22
C ASP A 2 14.95 11.37 -17.09
N PHE A 3 14.06 10.58 -16.50
CA PHE A 3 12.83 10.16 -17.16
C PHE A 3 11.76 11.25 -17.06
N LYS A 4 11.66 12.09 -18.09
CA LYS A 4 10.51 12.98 -18.32
C LYS A 4 9.36 12.16 -18.93
N TYR A 5 8.49 11.63 -18.09
CA TYR A 5 7.15 11.21 -18.49
C TYR A 5 6.10 11.94 -17.63
N PRO A 6 5.34 12.91 -18.19
CA PRO A 6 4.20 13.51 -17.50
C PRO A 6 3.05 12.51 -17.22
N ASN A 7 3.09 11.34 -17.90
CA ASN A 7 2.21 10.17 -17.73
C ASN A 7 3.07 8.96 -17.34
N SER A 8 3.03 8.36 -16.17
CA SER A 8 2.34 8.67 -14.92
C SER A 8 3.15 7.94 -13.84
N LYS A 9 3.40 8.54 -12.67
CA LYS A 9 4.04 7.86 -11.52
C LYS A 9 3.51 6.42 -11.31
N LYS A 10 2.22 6.21 -11.61
CA LYS A 10 1.53 4.92 -11.60
C LYS A 10 2.13 3.88 -12.57
N LEU A 11 2.30 4.21 -13.85
CA LEU A 11 2.87 3.27 -14.84
C LEU A 11 4.31 2.89 -14.50
N TYR A 12 5.11 3.85 -14.05
CA TYR A 12 6.48 3.57 -13.59
C TYR A 12 6.50 2.57 -12.43
N LEU A 13 5.65 2.80 -11.41
CA LEU A 13 5.55 1.88 -10.26
C LEU A 13 5.02 0.49 -10.65
N VAL A 14 4.10 0.39 -11.62
CA VAL A 14 3.65 -0.90 -12.15
C VAL A 14 4.81 -1.67 -12.78
N VAL A 15 5.68 -1.00 -13.55
CA VAL A 15 6.88 -1.61 -14.13
C VAL A 15 7.83 -2.09 -13.03
N GLU A 16 8.15 -1.23 -12.06
CA GLU A 16 9.06 -1.58 -10.95
C GLU A 16 8.55 -2.78 -10.14
N ILE A 17 7.25 -2.79 -9.80
CA ILE A 17 6.61 -3.92 -9.11
C ILE A 17 6.70 -5.20 -9.94
N SER A 18 6.43 -5.13 -11.25
CA SER A 18 6.53 -6.31 -12.13
C SER A 18 7.94 -6.88 -12.22
N GLN A 19 8.95 -6.01 -12.26
CA GLN A 19 10.37 -6.39 -12.27
C GLN A 19 10.77 -7.03 -10.94
N LEU A 20 10.28 -6.51 -9.82
CA LEU A 20 10.53 -7.08 -8.50
C LEU A 20 9.92 -8.48 -8.37
N LEU A 21 8.66 -8.66 -8.77
CA LEU A 21 7.99 -9.97 -8.75
C LEU A 21 8.72 -10.98 -9.64
N SER A 22 9.14 -10.56 -10.84
CA SER A 22 9.93 -11.40 -11.74
C SER A 22 11.29 -11.78 -11.16
N LYS A 23 11.97 -10.84 -10.48
CA LYS A 23 13.26 -11.09 -9.83
C LYS A 23 13.19 -12.19 -8.77
N TYR A 24 12.06 -12.33 -8.09
CA TYR A 24 11.83 -13.38 -7.09
C TYR A 24 11.12 -14.63 -7.64
N ASN A 25 11.00 -14.75 -8.97
CA ASN A 25 10.34 -15.87 -9.65
C ASN A 25 8.89 -16.12 -9.19
N CYS A 26 8.16 -15.08 -8.80
CA CYS A 26 6.77 -15.22 -8.41
C CYS A 26 5.91 -15.73 -9.56
N THR A 27 5.04 -16.69 -9.27
CA THR A 27 3.94 -17.10 -10.14
C THR A 27 2.84 -16.04 -10.16
N PHE A 28 1.90 -16.14 -11.12
CA PHE A 28 0.75 -15.24 -11.17
C PHE A 28 -0.08 -15.25 -9.88
N SER A 29 -0.32 -16.44 -9.29
CA SER A 29 -1.07 -16.59 -8.04
C SER A 29 -0.36 -15.90 -6.86
N GLU A 30 0.96 -16.04 -6.75
CA GLU A 30 1.74 -15.37 -5.71
C GLU A 30 1.75 -13.86 -5.90
N ALA A 31 1.90 -13.38 -7.15
CA ALA A 31 1.82 -11.96 -7.46
C ALA A 31 0.46 -11.35 -7.07
N GLU A 32 -0.64 -12.00 -7.42
CA GLU A 32 -1.99 -11.56 -7.04
C GLU A 32 -2.17 -11.54 -5.52
N SER A 33 -1.69 -12.57 -4.82
CA SER A 33 -1.74 -12.64 -3.35
C SER A 33 -0.93 -11.51 -2.69
N ILE A 34 0.31 -11.28 -3.14
CA ILE A 34 1.19 -10.22 -2.61
C ILE A 34 0.58 -8.83 -2.84
N LEU A 35 0.02 -8.57 -4.03
CA LEU A 35 -0.62 -7.29 -4.34
C LEU A 35 -1.89 -7.08 -3.51
N SER A 36 -2.66 -8.14 -3.26
CA SER A 36 -3.83 -8.11 -2.38
C SER A 36 -3.44 -7.78 -0.93
N LEU A 37 -2.41 -8.44 -0.40
CA LEU A 37 -1.87 -8.14 0.93
C LEU A 37 -1.37 -6.68 1.03
N SER A 38 -0.60 -6.24 0.04
CA SER A 38 -0.10 -4.86 -0.01
C SER A 38 -1.23 -3.83 0.00
N LEU A 39 -2.33 -4.09 -0.73
CA LEU A 39 -3.50 -3.23 -0.73
C LEU A 39 -4.22 -3.22 0.62
N SER A 40 -4.29 -4.36 1.31
CA SER A 40 -4.87 -4.48 2.65
C SER A 40 -4.10 -3.63 3.66
N GLU A 41 -2.77 -3.73 3.67
CA GLU A 41 -1.90 -2.96 4.58
C GLU A 41 -2.02 -1.45 4.35
N ILE A 42 -2.08 -1.01 3.09
CA ILE A 42 -2.30 0.41 2.74
C ILE A 42 -3.67 0.89 3.22
N ARG A 43 -4.71 0.06 3.11
CA ARG A 43 -6.05 0.39 3.63
C ARG A 43 -6.04 0.51 5.15
N GLN A 44 -5.35 -0.38 5.84
CA GLN A 44 -5.20 -0.29 7.29
C GLN A 44 -4.46 0.98 7.71
N GLN A 45 -3.38 1.35 7.01
CA GLN A 45 -2.72 2.65 7.25
C GLN A 45 -3.66 3.82 7.06
N ARG A 46 -4.48 3.81 5.99
CA ARG A 46 -5.49 4.84 5.74
C ARG A 46 -6.49 4.91 6.89
N GLU A 47 -7.01 3.78 7.34
CA GLU A 47 -7.96 3.71 8.46
C GLU A 47 -7.36 4.26 9.75
N ASN A 48 -6.10 3.93 10.06
CA ASN A 48 -5.39 4.47 11.22
C ASN A 48 -5.21 6.00 11.18
N LEU A 49 -5.25 6.60 9.99
CA LEU A 49 -5.23 8.06 9.82
C LEU A 49 -6.64 8.65 9.84
N GLU A 50 -7.64 7.96 9.31
CA GLU A 50 -9.02 8.46 9.20
C GLU A 50 -9.81 8.34 10.51
N TYR A 51 -9.40 7.45 11.42
CA TYR A 51 -10.08 7.20 12.70
C TYR A 51 -9.12 7.34 13.87
N ASP A 52 -9.46 8.19 14.83
CA ASP A 52 -8.65 8.40 16.04
C ASP A 52 -8.84 7.26 17.06
N THR A 53 -10.02 6.64 17.07
CA THR A 53 -10.38 5.58 18.02
C THR A 53 -11.08 4.39 17.35
N THR A 54 -11.05 3.24 18.01
CA THR A 54 -11.83 2.06 17.57
C THR A 54 -13.33 2.33 17.57
N LEU A 55 -13.82 3.19 18.47
CA LEU A 55 -15.23 3.57 18.50
C LEU A 55 -15.61 4.39 17.26
N ASP A 56 -14.73 5.29 16.82
CA ASP A 56 -14.91 6.06 15.59
C ASP A 56 -14.98 5.15 14.38
N TYR A 57 -14.09 4.13 14.31
CA TYR A 57 -14.12 3.12 13.26
C TYR A 57 -15.44 2.32 13.25
N ILE A 58 -15.87 1.79 14.41
CA ILE A 58 -17.12 1.00 14.54
C ILE A 58 -18.34 1.84 14.12
N ASN A 59 -18.35 3.12 14.46
CA ASN A 59 -19.45 4.03 14.15
C ASN A 59 -19.34 4.66 12.75
N GLY A 60 -18.25 4.46 12.02
CA GLY A 60 -17.99 5.08 10.72
C GLY A 60 -17.70 6.59 10.77
N ASN A 61 -17.27 7.10 11.93
CA ASN A 61 -17.01 8.52 12.16
C ASN A 61 -15.58 8.89 11.81
N LYS A 62 -15.31 9.22 10.54
CA LYS A 62 -13.98 9.69 10.14
C LYS A 62 -13.65 11.04 10.78
N THR A 63 -12.49 11.14 11.43
CA THR A 63 -11.99 12.37 12.06
C THR A 63 -11.26 13.27 11.05
N LYS A 64 -10.71 12.68 9.98
CA LYS A 64 -10.11 13.39 8.83
C LYS A 64 -10.15 12.58 7.53
N SER A 65 -9.83 13.23 6.41
CA SER A 65 -9.58 12.56 5.12
C SER A 65 -8.08 12.33 4.92
N ALA A 66 -7.71 11.12 4.52
CA ALA A 66 -6.32 10.73 4.27
C ALA A 66 -5.94 10.69 2.78
N ASP A 67 -6.79 11.18 1.87
CA ASP A 67 -6.57 11.04 0.41
C ASP A 67 -5.31 11.73 -0.11
N ASN A 68 -4.85 12.78 0.57
CA ASN A 68 -3.63 13.53 0.22
C ASN A 68 -2.47 13.28 1.20
N GLU A 69 -2.64 12.36 2.14
CA GLU A 69 -1.58 11.97 3.08
C GLU A 69 -0.59 11.01 2.40
N GLU A 70 0.68 11.09 2.77
CA GLU A 70 1.70 10.19 2.24
C GLU A 70 1.66 8.82 2.94
N ILE A 71 1.67 7.74 2.13
CA ILE A 71 1.78 6.37 2.62
C ILE A 71 3.12 6.20 3.36
N GLN A 72 3.07 5.57 4.54
CA GLN A 72 4.27 5.28 5.32
C GLN A 72 4.88 3.93 4.87
N PRO A 73 6.21 3.78 4.87
CA PRO A 73 6.83 2.49 4.59
C PRO A 73 6.34 1.42 5.56
N LEU A 74 5.88 0.28 5.03
CA LEU A 74 5.55 -0.88 5.85
C LEU A 74 6.85 -1.40 6.50
N GLN A 75 6.88 -1.43 7.82
CA GLN A 75 7.97 -2.04 8.56
C GLN A 75 7.72 -3.55 8.62
N HIS A 76 8.79 -4.35 8.64
CA HIS A 76 8.65 -5.75 8.99
C HIS A 76 7.95 -5.83 10.35
N ILE A 77 6.84 -6.57 10.42
CA ILE A 77 6.39 -7.09 11.70
C ILE A 77 7.53 -8.01 12.14
N GLU A 78 8.38 -7.54 13.06
CA GLU A 78 9.19 -8.47 13.85
C GLU A 78 8.21 -9.50 14.37
N SER A 79 8.39 -10.74 13.94
CA SER A 79 7.50 -11.83 14.30
C SER A 79 7.26 -11.75 15.79
N TYR A 80 5.99 -11.66 16.21
CA TYR A 80 5.61 -11.86 17.60
C TYR A 80 6.37 -13.09 18.11
N CYS A 81 7.33 -12.86 19.00
CA CYS A 81 8.05 -13.91 19.71
C CYS A 81 7.07 -14.75 20.53
#